data_AF-A0A440LTZ5-F1
#
_entry.id   AF-A0A440LTZ5-F1
#
_cell.length_a   1.000
_cell.length_b   1.000
_cell.length_c   1.000
_cell.angle_alpha   90.00
_cell.angle_beta   90.00
_cell.angle_gamma   90.00
#
_symmetry.space_group_name_H-M   'P 1'
#
loop_
_entity.id
_entity.type
_entity.pdbx_description
1 polymer ?
#
loop_
_entity_poly.entity_id
_entity_poly.type
_entity_poly.pdbx_seq_one_letter_code
_entity_poly.pdbx_strand_id
1 'polypeptide(L)'
;MRLKFVPLGVATICSVLIAFALAMTPRSFAASRASDIPDWLQRHVGDGEGQISQIVLERARALYQKKVSEGSVANPCYFAMDATRPGDLGNSVLGQRYYIICETKQLFRAVSSGHGSGRNLKGVANFSNGRRCAKNFGNAMDSELTAGGAYMTAEAKTSFKGYYRVGAKQDAVFMRTFIQFDGEGETANARQRVIGGHPAALLRGMCMRKNPQSSYADHDGFVPFGKLVNYAGGRSNGCTSWSPADAEQIIPLVKNNPTTLYIYPESRDIAAIARAKAAGQSLSGAGLYWNASCLNEIGSPKFWPKKTLEPIIAQYKKDHPAPPPQPVPICKGP
;
A
#
# COMPACT_ATOMS: atom_id res chain seq x y z
N MET A 1 -15.37 -68.38 -51.95
CA MET A 1 -14.25 -67.70 -52.64
C MET A 1 -13.08 -67.66 -51.67
N ARG A 2 -12.05 -68.46 -51.97
CA ARG A 2 -10.67 -68.55 -51.40
C ARG A 2 -10.48 -68.70 -49.89
N LEU A 3 -10.49 -69.96 -49.46
CA LEU A 3 -9.56 -70.53 -48.47
C LEU A 3 -8.18 -70.71 -49.12
N LYS A 4 -7.09 -70.38 -48.43
CA LYS A 4 -5.75 -70.96 -48.65
C LYS A 4 -5.02 -71.07 -47.30
N PHE A 5 -4.74 -72.29 -46.88
CA PHE A 5 -3.65 -72.66 -45.95
C PHE A 5 -2.35 -72.88 -46.77
N VAL A 6 -1.14 -72.71 -46.23
CA VAL A 6 -0.20 -73.71 -45.61
C VAL A 6 1.24 -73.08 -45.74
N PRO A 7 2.35 -73.43 -45.04
CA PRO A 7 2.66 -73.91 -43.66
C PRO A 7 3.82 -73.14 -42.92
N LEU A 8 4.05 -73.62 -41.68
CA LEU A 8 5.22 -73.63 -40.78
C LEU A 8 6.63 -73.25 -41.26
N GLY A 9 7.37 -72.60 -40.34
CA GLY A 9 8.84 -72.60 -40.25
C GLY A 9 9.37 -71.86 -39.00
N VAL A 10 9.32 -72.48 -37.81
CA VAL A 10 10.46 -72.85 -36.93
C VAL A 10 11.24 -71.71 -36.22
N ALA A 11 11.35 -71.90 -34.90
CA ALA A 11 12.40 -71.46 -33.96
C ALA A 11 12.42 -70.00 -33.46
N THR A 12 11.94 -69.76 -32.24
CA THR A 12 12.70 -69.72 -30.96
C THR A 12 13.16 -68.31 -30.63
N ILE A 13 12.67 -67.76 -29.53
CA ILE A 13 13.43 -67.23 -28.38
C ILE A 13 12.52 -66.28 -27.59
N CYS A 14 12.26 -66.70 -26.36
CA CYS A 14 11.69 -65.91 -25.28
C CYS A 14 12.37 -64.55 -25.15
N SER A 15 11.58 -63.48 -25.01
CA SER A 15 11.97 -62.33 -24.20
C SER A 15 10.71 -61.61 -23.73
N VAL A 16 10.31 -62.00 -22.53
CA VAL A 16 9.38 -61.29 -21.67
C VAL A 16 10.02 -59.93 -21.33
N LEU A 17 9.49 -58.84 -21.87
CA LEU A 17 9.79 -57.49 -21.40
C LEU A 17 8.63 -57.03 -20.51
N ILE A 18 8.78 -57.29 -19.22
CA ILE A 18 8.00 -56.64 -18.15
C ILE A 18 8.45 -55.18 -18.13
N ALA A 19 7.63 -54.29 -18.69
CA ALA A 19 7.80 -52.86 -18.54
C ALA A 19 7.43 -52.47 -17.11
N PHE A 20 8.44 -52.32 -16.24
CA PHE A 20 8.29 -51.61 -14.97
C PHE A 20 7.98 -50.14 -15.26
N ALA A 21 6.70 -49.77 -15.23
CA ALA A 21 6.29 -48.38 -15.15
C ALA A 21 6.72 -47.84 -13.77
N LEU A 22 7.87 -47.16 -13.72
CA LEU A 22 8.20 -46.30 -12.58
C LEU A 22 7.15 -45.19 -12.51
N ALA A 23 6.23 -45.33 -11.56
CA ALA A 23 5.40 -44.23 -11.10
C ALA A 23 6.34 -43.16 -10.51
N MET A 24 6.69 -42.16 -11.31
CA MET A 24 7.25 -40.91 -10.80
C MET A 24 6.12 -40.20 -10.05
N THR A 25 6.05 -40.43 -8.75
CA THR A 25 5.33 -39.53 -7.85
C THR A 25 5.92 -38.13 -8.04
N PRO A 26 5.11 -37.10 -8.37
CA PRO A 26 5.61 -35.74 -8.26
C PRO A 26 5.96 -35.54 -6.80
N ARG A 27 7.27 -35.40 -6.51
CA ARG A 27 7.72 -34.96 -5.21
C ARG A 27 7.06 -33.61 -4.96
N SER A 28 6.15 -33.60 -4.00
CA SER A 28 5.67 -32.38 -3.36
C SER A 28 6.89 -31.53 -2.98
N PHE A 29 7.06 -30.39 -3.63
CA PHE A 29 7.96 -29.35 -3.14
C PHE A 29 7.32 -28.71 -1.91
N ALA A 30 7.47 -29.37 -0.77
CA ALA A 30 7.22 -28.81 0.53
C ALA A 30 8.46 -29.03 1.39
N ALA A 31 9.43 -28.16 1.19
CA ALA A 31 10.33 -27.74 2.24
C ALA A 31 10.30 -26.22 2.20
N SER A 32 9.68 -25.61 3.20
CA SER A 32 9.93 -24.22 3.55
C SER A 32 11.44 -24.01 3.51
N ARG A 33 11.97 -23.22 2.56
CA ARG A 33 13.32 -22.69 2.70
C ARG A 33 13.34 -22.04 4.08
N ALA A 34 14.23 -22.51 4.96
CA ALA A 34 14.61 -21.76 6.14
C ALA A 34 14.74 -20.30 5.69
N SER A 35 14.01 -19.38 6.33
CA SER A 35 13.81 -18.05 5.77
C SER A 35 15.16 -17.46 5.38
N ASP A 36 15.37 -17.16 4.10
CA ASP A 36 16.62 -16.56 3.56
C ASP A 36 16.85 -15.12 4.13
N ILE A 37 16.23 -14.78 5.26
CA ILE A 37 16.28 -13.52 5.97
C ILE A 37 17.59 -13.50 6.78
N PRO A 38 18.48 -12.53 6.55
CA PRO A 38 19.72 -12.43 7.31
C PRO A 38 19.48 -12.22 8.81
N ASP A 39 20.36 -12.75 9.67
CA ASP A 39 20.23 -12.71 11.14
C ASP A 39 20.02 -11.29 11.70
N TRP A 40 20.64 -10.27 11.10
CA TRP A 40 20.46 -8.89 11.53
C TRP A 40 19.01 -8.40 11.28
N LEU A 41 18.39 -8.83 10.18
CA LEU A 41 17.02 -8.49 9.82
C LEU A 41 16.01 -9.32 10.60
N GLN A 42 16.34 -10.58 10.90
CA GLN A 42 15.50 -11.50 11.67
C GLN A 42 15.10 -10.92 13.03
N ARG A 43 15.97 -10.13 13.68
CA ARG A 43 15.69 -9.43 14.95
C ARG A 43 14.54 -8.41 14.87
N HIS A 44 14.21 -7.95 13.66
CA HIS A 44 13.11 -7.02 13.41
C HIS A 44 11.81 -7.71 12.98
N VAL A 45 11.84 -9.03 12.80
CA VAL A 45 10.67 -9.81 12.39
C VAL A 45 9.79 -10.12 13.58
N GLY A 46 8.51 -9.77 13.49
CA GLY A 46 7.53 -10.02 14.53
C GLY A 46 6.27 -9.16 14.38
N ASP A 47 5.30 -9.45 15.25
CA ASP A 47 3.98 -8.80 15.23
C ASP A 47 3.85 -7.63 16.23
N GLY A 48 4.93 -7.31 16.96
CA GLY A 48 5.01 -6.19 17.89
C GLY A 48 5.21 -4.83 17.23
N GLU A 49 5.09 -3.77 18.02
CA GLU A 49 5.31 -2.39 17.58
C GLU A 49 6.75 -2.19 17.09
N GLY A 50 6.93 -1.53 15.94
CA GLY A 50 8.24 -1.35 15.31
C GLY A 50 8.82 -2.60 14.64
N GLN A 51 8.17 -3.76 14.75
CA GLN A 51 8.54 -4.99 14.05
C GLN A 51 7.75 -5.14 12.74
N ILE A 52 8.32 -5.88 11.78
CA ILE A 52 7.67 -6.25 10.53
C ILE A 52 7.19 -7.70 10.59
N SER A 53 5.93 -7.97 10.21
CA SER A 53 5.45 -9.36 10.15
C SER A 53 6.19 -10.11 9.05
N GLN A 54 6.44 -11.41 9.27
CA GLN A 54 7.21 -12.24 8.35
C GLN A 54 6.64 -12.22 6.93
N ILE A 55 5.32 -12.39 6.77
CA ILE A 55 4.67 -12.37 5.46
C ILE A 55 4.82 -11.03 4.73
N VAL A 56 4.84 -9.92 5.47
CA VAL A 56 4.99 -8.57 4.92
C VAL A 56 6.42 -8.38 4.43
N LEU A 57 7.41 -8.81 5.23
CA LEU A 57 8.82 -8.77 4.86
C LEU A 57 9.12 -9.64 3.64
N GLU A 58 8.65 -10.88 3.65
CA GLU A 58 8.90 -11.84 2.56
C GLU A 58 8.36 -11.32 1.23
N ARG A 59 7.13 -10.78 1.20
CA ARG A 59 6.55 -10.24 -0.03
C ARG A 59 7.23 -8.95 -0.50
N ALA A 60 7.59 -8.07 0.42
CA ALA A 60 8.35 -6.86 0.08
C ALA A 60 9.72 -7.21 -0.50
N ARG A 61 10.42 -8.16 0.12
CA ARG A 61 11.74 -8.61 -0.31
C ARG A 61 11.68 -9.35 -1.65
N ALA A 62 10.69 -10.22 -1.85
CA ALA A 62 10.46 -10.90 -3.11
C ALA A 62 10.17 -9.92 -4.26
N LEU A 63 9.34 -8.89 -4.01
CA LEU A 63 9.09 -7.83 -4.98
C LEU A 63 10.38 -7.08 -5.32
N TYR A 64 11.14 -6.66 -4.30
CA TYR A 64 12.41 -5.96 -4.51
C TYR A 64 13.40 -6.78 -5.33
N GLN A 65 13.66 -8.03 -4.94
CA GLN A 65 14.59 -8.93 -5.63
C GLN A 65 14.18 -9.17 -7.08
N LYS A 66 12.87 -9.34 -7.35
CA LYS A 66 12.33 -9.42 -8.71
C LYS A 66 12.63 -8.15 -9.51
N LYS A 67 12.42 -6.96 -8.93
CA LYS A 67 12.67 -5.69 -9.63
C LYS A 67 14.14 -5.38 -9.83
N VAL A 68 15.00 -5.84 -8.94
CA VAL A 68 16.46 -5.79 -9.12
C VAL A 68 16.89 -6.71 -10.27
N SER A 69 16.38 -7.95 -10.32
CA SER A 69 16.75 -8.89 -11.40
C SER A 69 16.21 -8.46 -12.77
N GLU A 70 15.09 -7.74 -12.81
CA GLU A 70 14.55 -7.09 -14.02
C GLU A 70 15.32 -5.82 -14.42
N GLY A 71 16.30 -5.36 -13.62
CA GLY A 71 17.03 -4.10 -13.86
C GLY A 71 16.17 -2.84 -13.67
N SER A 72 14.97 -2.97 -13.10
CA SER A 72 14.02 -1.87 -12.90
C SER A 72 14.32 -1.05 -11.64
N VAL A 73 15.10 -1.60 -10.70
CA VAL A 73 15.48 -0.93 -9.45
C VAL A 73 16.97 -1.13 -9.19
N ALA A 74 17.66 -0.03 -8.90
CA ALA A 74 19.05 0.00 -8.43
C ALA A 74 19.21 0.59 -7.02
N ASN A 75 18.12 1.09 -6.43
CA ASN A 75 18.12 1.63 -5.08
C ASN A 75 18.46 0.53 -4.07
N PRO A 76 19.42 0.71 -3.15
CA PRO A 76 19.81 -0.32 -2.18
C PRO A 76 18.77 -0.56 -1.08
N CYS A 77 17.72 0.25 -1.02
CA CYS A 77 16.66 0.18 -0.02
C CYS A 77 15.34 -0.16 -0.70
N TYR A 78 14.49 -0.94 -0.05
CA TYR A 78 13.10 -1.19 -0.43
C TYR A 78 12.16 -0.97 0.74
N PHE A 79 10.88 -0.74 0.43
CA PHE A 79 9.88 -0.35 1.41
C PHE A 79 8.78 -1.39 1.56
N ALA A 80 8.18 -1.42 2.75
CA ALA A 80 6.99 -2.18 3.03
C ALA A 80 6.00 -1.35 3.86
N MET A 81 4.71 -1.66 3.77
CA MET A 81 3.69 -1.12 4.65
C MET A 81 2.72 -2.22 5.07
N ASP A 82 2.39 -2.26 6.36
CA ASP A 82 1.37 -3.14 6.90
C ASP A 82 0.13 -2.34 7.29
N ALA A 83 -0.85 -2.27 6.38
CA ALA A 83 -2.08 -1.55 6.61
C ALA A 83 -3.06 -2.29 7.55
N THR A 84 -2.72 -3.51 8.00
CA THR A 84 -3.53 -4.23 9.00
C THR A 84 -3.23 -3.79 10.43
N ARG A 85 -2.07 -3.16 10.66
CA ARG A 85 -1.63 -2.64 11.96
C ARG A 85 -2.30 -1.32 12.33
N PRO A 86 -2.45 -1.04 13.64
CA PRO A 86 -3.01 0.23 14.09
C PRO A 86 -2.15 1.41 13.62
N GLY A 87 -2.79 2.45 13.10
CA GLY A 87 -2.12 3.71 12.71
C GLY A 87 -2.05 4.74 13.84
N ASP A 88 -2.88 4.54 14.86
CA ASP A 88 -3.03 5.41 16.02
C ASP A 88 -3.12 4.50 17.25
N LEU A 89 -2.13 4.59 18.13
CA LEU A 89 -2.05 3.80 19.36
C LEU A 89 -2.75 4.50 20.53
N GLY A 90 -3.32 5.69 20.31
CA GLY A 90 -3.88 6.55 21.34
C GLY A 90 -2.83 7.49 21.94
N ASN A 91 -3.29 8.47 22.73
CA ASN A 91 -2.43 9.43 23.45
C ASN A 91 -1.39 10.14 22.56
N SER A 92 -1.76 10.43 21.31
CA SER A 92 -0.88 11.04 20.28
C SER A 92 0.31 10.17 19.85
N VAL A 93 0.31 8.88 20.19
CA VAL A 93 1.31 7.91 19.75
C VAL A 93 0.85 7.27 18.44
N LEU A 94 1.73 7.25 17.45
CA LEU A 94 1.45 6.71 16.11
C LEU A 94 2.05 5.32 15.97
N GLY A 95 1.29 4.41 15.35
CA GLY A 95 1.78 3.05 15.10
C GLY A 95 2.79 3.01 13.95
N GLN A 96 3.90 2.33 14.17
CA GLN A 96 4.96 2.11 13.21
C GLN A 96 4.63 0.91 12.32
N ARG A 97 4.19 1.22 11.10
CA ARG A 97 3.69 0.23 10.14
C ARG A 97 4.16 0.46 8.71
N TYR A 98 5.14 1.33 8.54
CA TYR A 98 5.85 1.55 7.29
C TYR A 98 7.33 1.29 7.54
N TYR A 99 7.96 0.52 6.68
CA TYR A 99 9.28 -0.04 6.92
C TYR A 99 10.21 0.33 5.78
N ILE A 100 11.40 0.79 6.14
CA ILE A 100 12.50 1.12 5.23
C ILE A 100 13.60 0.11 5.50
N ILE A 101 13.98 -0.66 4.48
CA ILE A 101 14.90 -1.78 4.64
C ILE A 101 16.00 -1.62 3.59
N CYS A 102 17.26 -1.55 4.03
CA CYS A 102 18.42 -1.50 3.14
C CYS A 102 19.39 -2.62 3.53
N GLU A 103 19.27 -3.79 2.86
CA GLU A 103 19.97 -5.00 3.31
C GLU A 103 21.50 -4.86 3.28
N THR A 104 22.04 -4.22 2.25
CA THR A 104 23.50 -3.99 2.11
C THR A 104 24.07 -3.08 3.19
N LYS A 105 23.24 -2.23 3.79
CA LYS A 105 23.62 -1.33 4.89
C LYS A 105 23.20 -1.85 6.26
N GLN A 106 22.58 -3.04 6.32
CA GLN A 106 21.97 -3.59 7.53
C GLN A 106 21.06 -2.58 8.25
N LEU A 107 20.31 -1.80 7.47
CA LEU A 107 19.44 -0.77 7.99
C LEU A 107 17.99 -1.25 7.96
N PHE A 108 17.34 -1.17 9.12
CA PHE A 108 15.91 -1.34 9.27
C PHE A 108 15.36 -0.14 10.05
N ARG A 109 14.32 0.48 9.51
CA ARG A 109 13.60 1.54 10.20
C ARG A 109 12.10 1.36 10.04
N ALA A 110 11.39 1.38 11.16
CA ALA A 110 9.95 1.46 11.19
C ALA A 110 9.51 2.91 11.45
N VAL A 111 8.48 3.37 10.75
CA VAL A 111 7.92 4.73 10.88
C VAL A 111 6.40 4.69 10.83
N SER A 112 5.79 5.79 11.27
CA SER A 112 4.35 5.99 11.13
C SER A 112 3.93 6.17 9.67
N SER A 113 2.76 5.64 9.33
CA SER A 113 2.10 5.95 8.06
C SER A 113 0.58 5.98 8.20
N GLY A 114 -0.08 6.91 7.54
CA GLY A 114 -1.53 6.88 7.34
C GLY A 114 -1.98 5.80 6.35
N HIS A 115 -3.30 5.61 6.25
CA HIS A 115 -3.97 4.75 5.26
C HIS A 115 -5.22 5.44 4.69
N GLY A 116 -5.84 4.81 3.69
CA GLY A 116 -7.00 5.34 2.99
C GLY A 116 -8.25 5.52 3.85
N SER A 117 -8.82 6.72 3.83
CA SER A 117 -10.03 7.08 4.59
C SER A 117 -11.24 6.26 4.21
N GLY A 118 -11.34 5.83 2.96
CA GLY A 118 -12.63 5.40 2.42
C GLY A 118 -13.66 6.53 2.44
N ARG A 119 -14.91 6.21 2.09
CA ARG A 119 -16.01 7.18 2.09
C ARG A 119 -17.29 6.60 2.69
N ASN A 120 -18.13 7.50 3.16
CA ASN A 120 -19.51 7.20 3.52
C ASN A 120 -20.43 7.84 2.48
N LEU A 121 -20.98 7.02 1.58
CA LEU A 121 -22.00 7.42 0.63
C LEU A 121 -23.35 7.25 1.32
N LYS A 122 -23.90 8.36 1.86
CA LYS A 122 -25.12 8.34 2.69
C LYS A 122 -26.25 7.61 1.97
N GLY A 123 -26.86 6.63 2.63
CA GLY A 123 -27.97 5.85 2.09
C GLY A 123 -27.60 4.77 1.07
N VAL A 124 -26.32 4.66 0.67
CA VAL A 124 -25.88 3.72 -0.38
C VAL A 124 -24.86 2.71 0.13
N ALA A 125 -23.72 3.19 0.63
CA ALA A 125 -22.66 2.32 1.12
C ALA A 125 -21.71 3.07 2.05
N ASN A 126 -21.37 2.46 3.18
CA ASN A 126 -20.33 2.98 4.07
C ASN A 126 -19.10 2.07 4.00
N PHE A 127 -18.03 2.60 3.41
CA PHE A 127 -16.72 1.97 3.34
C PHE A 127 -15.65 2.88 3.95
N SER A 128 -16.04 3.76 4.87
CA SER A 128 -15.09 4.58 5.61
C SER A 128 -14.25 3.74 6.58
N ASN A 129 -13.03 4.20 6.83
CA ASN A 129 -12.11 3.67 7.82
C ASN A 129 -11.92 4.69 8.96
N GLY A 130 -11.63 4.16 10.14
CA GLY A 130 -11.13 4.96 11.27
C GLY A 130 -9.68 5.40 11.06
N ARG A 131 -9.09 6.07 12.05
CA ARG A 131 -7.64 6.37 12.04
C ARG A 131 -6.78 5.19 12.48
N ARG A 132 -7.29 4.44 13.47
CA ARG A 132 -6.60 3.33 14.11
C ARG A 132 -6.56 2.12 13.18
N CYS A 133 -7.67 1.42 12.98
CA CYS A 133 -7.72 0.21 12.17
C CYS A 133 -8.48 0.39 10.85
N ALA A 134 -7.92 -0.16 9.77
CA ALA A 134 -8.54 -0.17 8.45
C ALA A 134 -9.39 -1.45 8.29
N LYS A 135 -10.67 -1.28 7.98
CA LYS A 135 -11.60 -2.36 7.67
C LYS A 135 -11.74 -2.57 6.18
N ASN A 136 -11.84 -1.46 5.45
CA ASN A 136 -12.15 -1.42 4.03
C ASN A 136 -10.89 -1.16 3.22
N PHE A 137 -10.73 -1.93 2.15
CA PHE A 137 -9.66 -1.81 1.18
C PHE A 137 -10.25 -1.86 -0.22
N GLY A 138 -9.57 -1.35 -1.22
CA GLY A 138 -10.12 -1.35 -2.57
C GLY A 138 -9.29 -0.57 -3.58
N ASN A 139 -9.53 -0.89 -4.84
CA ASN A 139 -8.86 -0.30 -5.98
C ASN A 139 -9.80 0.53 -6.87
N ALA A 140 -11.01 0.83 -6.42
CA ALA A 140 -11.92 1.72 -7.15
C ALA A 140 -11.40 3.16 -7.19
N MET A 141 -11.55 3.83 -8.34
CA MET A 141 -11.43 5.27 -8.48
C MET A 141 -12.34 5.98 -7.46
N ASP A 142 -11.88 7.14 -6.96
CA ASP A 142 -12.63 7.97 -6.01
C ASP A 142 -13.03 7.31 -4.68
N SER A 143 -12.56 6.09 -4.40
CA SER A 143 -12.91 5.39 -3.15
C SER A 143 -12.14 5.89 -1.94
N GLU A 144 -10.97 6.51 -2.13
CA GLU A 144 -10.02 6.85 -1.07
C GLU A 144 -9.54 5.65 -0.23
N LEU A 145 -9.76 4.42 -0.70
CA LEU A 145 -9.32 3.21 -0.01
C LEU A 145 -7.87 2.89 -0.31
N THR A 146 -7.16 2.30 0.66
CA THR A 146 -5.86 1.67 0.39
C THR A 146 -6.08 0.41 -0.47
N ALA A 147 -5.27 0.25 -1.51
CA ALA A 147 -5.11 -1.03 -2.20
C ALA A 147 -3.77 -1.62 -1.76
N GLY A 148 -3.76 -2.87 -1.30
CA GLY A 148 -2.50 -3.58 -1.08
C GLY A 148 -2.02 -4.25 -2.36
N GLY A 149 -0.72 -4.57 -2.38
CA GLY A 149 -0.03 -5.16 -3.51
C GLY A 149 1.32 -4.48 -3.77
N ALA A 150 1.84 -4.74 -4.96
CA ALA A 150 3.14 -4.26 -5.41
C ALA A 150 3.05 -2.83 -5.94
N TYR A 151 4.04 -2.02 -5.59
CA TYR A 151 4.26 -0.68 -6.11
C TYR A 151 5.73 -0.43 -6.41
N MET A 152 6.01 0.51 -7.30
CA MET A 152 7.30 1.19 -7.44
C MET A 152 7.11 2.69 -7.18
N THR A 153 8.07 3.30 -6.49
CA THR A 153 8.14 4.77 -6.43
C THR A 153 8.56 5.31 -7.79
N ALA A 154 8.02 6.48 -8.13
CA ALA A 154 8.27 7.14 -9.39
C ALA A 154 8.63 8.61 -9.15
N GLU A 155 8.06 9.54 -9.92
CA GLU A 155 8.46 10.94 -9.86
C GLU A 155 8.07 11.63 -8.53
N ALA A 156 8.95 12.53 -8.09
CA ALA A 156 8.71 13.42 -6.96
C ALA A 156 8.23 14.79 -7.47
N LYS A 157 7.01 15.17 -7.13
CA LYS A 157 6.41 16.47 -7.48
C LYS A 157 6.34 17.36 -6.25
N THR A 158 7.18 18.38 -6.20
CA THR A 158 7.12 19.41 -5.16
C THR A 158 6.23 20.55 -5.63
N SER A 159 5.25 20.92 -4.82
CA SER A 159 4.34 22.03 -5.13
C SER A 159 4.19 22.96 -3.94
N PHE A 160 4.11 24.26 -4.25
CA PHE A 160 3.73 25.28 -3.30
C PHE A 160 2.29 25.05 -2.81
N LYS A 161 2.08 25.17 -1.50
CA LYS A 161 0.76 25.00 -0.86
C LYS A 161 0.27 26.24 -0.16
N GLY A 162 1.12 27.24 0.03
CA GLY A 162 0.80 28.48 0.73
C GLY A 162 1.88 28.86 1.74
N TYR A 163 1.58 29.89 2.50
CA TYR A 163 2.39 30.38 3.60
C TYR A 163 1.75 30.02 4.94
N TYR A 164 2.57 29.96 5.98
CA TYR A 164 2.12 29.82 7.36
C TYR A 164 3.02 30.59 8.30
N ARG A 165 2.45 31.03 9.43
CA ARG A 165 3.16 31.78 10.47
C ARG A 165 4.10 30.86 11.26
N VAL A 166 5.36 31.26 11.41
CA VAL A 166 6.36 30.57 12.27
C VAL A 166 6.84 31.41 13.45
N GLY A 167 6.68 32.73 13.38
CA GLY A 167 7.06 33.66 14.46
C GLY A 167 6.45 35.03 14.23
N ALA A 168 6.65 35.99 15.15
CA ALA A 168 6.12 37.34 14.99
C ALA A 168 6.56 37.96 13.65
N LYS A 169 5.60 38.25 12.76
CA LYS A 169 5.83 38.76 11.39
C LYS A 169 6.75 37.88 10.51
N GLN A 170 6.98 36.63 10.90
CA GLN A 170 7.80 35.68 10.15
C GLN A 170 6.90 34.57 9.60
N ASP A 171 6.85 34.47 8.28
CA ASP A 171 6.13 33.41 7.59
C ASP A 171 7.10 32.49 6.86
N ALA A 172 6.76 31.21 6.81
CA ALA A 172 7.46 30.21 6.04
C ALA A 172 6.62 29.77 4.84
N VAL A 173 7.31 29.37 3.77
CA VAL A 173 6.70 28.74 2.60
C VAL A 173 6.42 27.27 2.93
N PHE A 174 5.19 26.81 2.72
CA PHE A 174 4.88 25.39 2.77
C PHE A 174 5.02 24.77 1.38
N MET A 175 6.17 24.14 1.14
CA MET A 175 6.40 23.27 -0.01
C MET A 175 6.07 21.83 0.37
N ARG A 176 5.30 21.14 -0.47
CA ARG A 176 4.94 19.74 -0.24
C ARG A 176 5.31 18.88 -1.42
N THR A 177 6.17 17.90 -1.17
CA THR A 177 6.55 16.87 -2.14
C THR A 177 5.59 15.70 -2.09
N PHE A 178 5.15 15.26 -3.25
CA PHE A 178 4.37 14.05 -3.46
C PHE A 178 5.21 13.06 -4.28
N ILE A 179 5.42 11.86 -3.77
CA ILE A 179 6.05 10.76 -4.48
C ILE A 179 4.94 9.96 -5.16
N GLN A 180 4.89 9.98 -6.50
CA GLN A 180 3.97 9.16 -7.25
C GLN A 180 4.34 7.68 -7.12
N PHE A 181 3.35 6.80 -7.01
CA PHE A 181 3.55 5.35 -7.11
C PHE A 181 2.99 4.80 -8.42
N ASP A 182 3.73 3.85 -9.00
CA ASP A 182 3.29 2.93 -10.03
C ASP A 182 2.89 1.61 -9.38
N GLY A 183 1.79 1.00 -9.84
CA GLY A 183 1.29 -0.25 -9.28
C GLY A 183 1.26 -1.39 -10.30
N GLU A 184 1.15 -2.62 -9.80
CA GLU A 184 1.01 -3.85 -10.58
C GLU A 184 -0.16 -4.70 -10.09
N GLY A 185 -0.80 -5.44 -10.99
CA GLY A 185 -1.96 -6.27 -10.64
C GLY A 185 -3.12 -5.42 -10.12
N GLU A 186 -3.59 -5.68 -8.90
CA GLU A 186 -4.74 -4.96 -8.32
C GLU A 186 -4.47 -3.48 -8.05
N THR A 187 -3.20 -3.10 -7.96
CA THR A 187 -2.76 -1.71 -7.72
C THR A 187 -2.44 -0.97 -9.02
N ALA A 188 -2.58 -1.61 -10.19
CA ALA A 188 -2.18 -1.08 -11.50
C ALA A 188 -2.78 0.28 -11.85
N ASN A 189 -3.90 0.66 -11.23
CA ASN A 189 -4.48 1.98 -11.42
C ASN A 189 -3.98 3.08 -10.46
N ALA A 190 -2.81 2.87 -9.83
CA ALA A 190 -2.21 3.79 -8.87
C ALA A 190 -2.05 5.21 -9.43
N ARG A 191 -1.59 5.35 -10.68
CA ARG A 191 -1.44 6.67 -11.34
C ARG A 191 -2.77 7.36 -11.54
N GLN A 192 -3.78 6.67 -12.10
CA GLN A 192 -5.11 7.28 -12.30
C GLN A 192 -5.73 7.70 -10.97
N ARG A 193 -5.51 6.92 -9.92
CA ARG A 193 -5.99 7.20 -8.56
C ARG A 193 -5.15 8.24 -7.80
N VAL A 194 -4.04 8.72 -8.37
CA VAL A 194 -3.09 9.63 -7.72
C VAL A 194 -2.60 9.05 -6.39
N ILE A 195 -2.26 7.77 -6.39
CA ILE A 195 -1.72 7.06 -5.22
C ILE A 195 -0.23 7.34 -5.11
N GLY A 196 0.22 7.67 -3.91
CA GLY A 196 1.59 8.03 -3.65
C GLY A 196 1.92 8.14 -2.17
N GLY A 197 3.04 8.80 -1.89
CA GLY A 197 3.52 9.09 -0.54
C GLY A 197 3.81 10.57 -0.36
N HIS A 198 3.52 11.11 0.82
CA HIS A 198 3.73 12.53 1.09
C HIS A 198 3.86 12.85 2.59
N PRO A 199 4.42 14.02 2.96
CA PRO A 199 4.33 14.52 4.33
C PRO A 199 2.87 14.69 4.75
N ALA A 200 2.54 14.23 5.95
CA ALA A 200 1.24 14.38 6.59
C ALA A 200 1.10 15.79 7.18
N ALA A 201 1.23 16.80 6.33
CA ALA A 201 1.05 18.20 6.67
C ALA A 201 0.15 18.89 5.65
N LEU A 202 -0.71 19.80 6.12
CA LEU A 202 -1.57 20.64 5.29
C LEU A 202 -1.82 22.00 5.94
N LEU A 203 -2.26 22.98 5.15
CA LEU A 203 -2.76 24.25 5.67
C LEU A 203 -4.27 24.12 5.97
N ARG A 204 -4.66 24.43 7.22
CA ARG A 204 -6.05 24.57 7.63
C ARG A 204 -6.46 26.03 7.72
N GLY A 205 -7.77 26.28 7.54
CA GLY A 205 -8.36 27.61 7.65
C GLY A 205 -7.73 28.58 6.65
N MET A 206 -7.55 28.12 5.41
CA MET A 206 -6.85 28.90 4.40
C MET A 206 -7.64 30.16 4.03
N CYS A 207 -6.90 31.23 3.78
CA CYS A 207 -7.38 32.47 3.21
C CYS A 207 -6.37 33.00 2.18
N MET A 208 -6.82 33.86 1.27
CA MET A 208 -5.97 34.52 0.29
C MET A 208 -5.43 35.82 0.89
N ARG A 209 -4.11 35.94 1.00
CA ARG A 209 -3.42 37.11 1.56
C ARG A 209 -2.72 37.89 0.47
N LYS A 210 -2.91 39.20 0.42
CA LYS A 210 -2.19 40.07 -0.52
C LYS A 210 -0.68 40.03 -0.21
N ASN A 211 0.11 39.59 -1.19
CA ASN A 211 1.57 39.59 -1.15
C ASN A 211 2.12 39.65 -2.59
N PRO A 212 2.04 40.80 -3.28
CA PRO A 212 2.39 40.92 -4.69
C PRO A 212 3.88 40.71 -4.98
N GLN A 213 4.73 40.78 -3.95
CA GLN A 213 6.17 40.54 -4.06
C GLN A 213 6.54 39.05 -4.02
N SER A 214 5.59 38.17 -3.70
CA SER A 214 5.83 36.73 -3.73
C SER A 214 5.88 36.20 -5.16
N SER A 215 6.89 35.39 -5.47
CA SER A 215 6.96 34.64 -6.73
C SER A 215 5.85 33.58 -6.87
N TYR A 216 5.09 33.32 -5.80
CA TYR A 216 3.95 32.40 -5.78
C TYR A 216 2.60 33.12 -5.78
N ALA A 217 2.60 34.44 -5.89
CA ALA A 217 1.35 35.18 -5.98
C ALA A 217 0.62 34.85 -7.28
N ASP A 218 -0.71 34.80 -7.22
CA ASP A 218 -1.53 34.77 -8.41
C ASP A 218 -1.45 36.11 -9.18
N HIS A 219 -2.17 36.20 -10.30
CA HIS A 219 -2.19 37.39 -11.15
C HIS A 219 -2.65 38.66 -10.41
N ASP A 220 -3.46 38.48 -9.36
CA ASP A 220 -3.96 39.57 -8.51
C ASP A 220 -3.02 39.84 -7.32
N GLY A 221 -1.87 39.18 -7.22
CA GLY A 221 -0.91 39.41 -6.15
C GLY A 221 -1.32 38.77 -4.81
N PHE A 222 -2.17 37.75 -4.80
CA PHE A 222 -2.57 37.02 -3.59
C PHE A 222 -1.89 35.65 -3.47
N VAL A 223 -1.65 35.22 -2.23
CA VAL A 223 -1.10 33.90 -1.90
C VAL A 223 -1.98 33.18 -0.90
N PRO A 224 -2.12 31.83 -0.98
CA PRO A 224 -2.75 31.06 0.08
C PRO A 224 -1.96 31.20 1.38
N PHE A 225 -2.67 31.42 2.48
CA PHE A 225 -2.11 31.51 3.82
C PHE A 225 -3.00 30.73 4.79
N GLY A 226 -2.40 30.02 5.75
CA GLY A 226 -3.17 29.29 6.73
C GLY A 226 -2.34 28.77 7.90
N LYS A 227 -2.97 27.93 8.73
CA LYS A 227 -2.31 27.26 9.85
C LYS A 227 -1.76 25.91 9.40
N LEU A 228 -0.45 25.69 9.55
CA LEU A 228 0.14 24.38 9.29
C LEU A 228 -0.35 23.38 10.36
N VAL A 229 -0.88 22.25 9.90
CA VAL A 229 -1.37 21.17 10.75
C VAL A 229 -0.72 19.87 10.34
N ASN A 230 -0.14 19.17 11.31
CA ASN A 230 0.36 17.81 11.18
C ASN A 230 -0.78 16.82 11.44
N TYR A 231 -0.93 15.83 10.56
CA TYR A 231 -1.90 14.75 10.67
C TYR A 231 -1.25 13.37 10.56
N ALA A 232 -0.02 13.18 11.06
CA ALA A 232 0.78 11.96 10.88
C ALA A 232 0.17 10.60 11.31
N GLY A 233 -0.97 10.57 12.02
CA GLY A 233 -1.78 9.35 12.26
C GLY A 233 -3.14 9.38 11.60
N GLY A 234 -3.30 10.22 10.59
CA GLY A 234 -4.55 10.57 9.96
C GLY A 234 -4.87 9.68 8.76
N ARG A 235 -6.06 9.91 8.22
CA ARG A 235 -6.52 9.26 6.99
C ARG A 235 -6.07 10.07 5.79
N SER A 236 -5.79 9.39 4.69
CA SER A 236 -5.41 9.99 3.40
C SER A 236 -6.40 9.54 2.31
N ASN A 237 -6.28 10.09 1.11
CA ASN A 237 -7.08 9.66 -0.04
C ASN A 237 -6.53 8.38 -0.69
N GLY A 238 -6.18 7.37 0.12
CA GLY A 238 -5.57 6.10 -0.32
C GLY A 238 -4.04 6.11 -0.40
N CYS A 239 -3.39 7.24 -0.15
CA CYS A 239 -1.93 7.41 -0.15
C CYS A 239 -1.27 6.95 1.16
N THR A 240 0.04 6.72 1.11
CA THR A 240 0.86 6.67 2.32
C THR A 240 1.16 8.10 2.79
N SER A 241 1.20 8.31 4.11
CA SER A 241 1.45 9.65 4.64
C SER A 241 2.30 9.57 5.89
N TRP A 242 3.48 10.19 5.84
CA TRP A 242 4.49 10.09 6.90
C TRP A 242 4.50 11.34 7.77
N SER A 243 5.07 11.26 8.97
CA SER A 243 5.38 12.48 9.73
C SER A 243 6.30 13.40 8.91
N PRO A 244 6.27 14.74 9.13
CA PRO A 244 7.19 15.64 8.42
C PRO A 244 8.66 15.22 8.57
N ALA A 245 9.09 14.85 9.78
CA ALA A 245 10.45 14.41 10.06
C ALA A 245 10.83 13.08 9.38
N ASP A 246 9.88 12.16 9.24
CA ASP A 246 10.10 10.93 8.47
C ASP A 246 10.15 11.22 6.97
N ALA A 247 9.26 12.09 6.47
CA ALA A 247 9.21 12.46 5.06
C ALA A 247 10.50 13.15 4.59
N GLU A 248 11.10 13.99 5.43
CA GLU A 248 12.42 14.61 5.18
C GLU A 248 13.54 13.58 4.95
N GLN A 249 13.38 12.38 5.50
CA GLN A 249 14.36 11.29 5.36
C GLN A 249 13.97 10.31 4.25
N ILE A 250 12.68 10.04 4.04
CA ILE A 250 12.19 9.10 3.03
C ILE A 250 12.28 9.69 1.62
N ILE A 251 11.88 10.94 1.43
CA ILE A 251 11.82 11.56 0.10
C ILE A 251 13.19 11.55 -0.59
N PRO A 252 14.30 11.96 0.06
CA PRO A 252 15.62 11.91 -0.56
C PRO A 252 16.08 10.50 -0.94
N LEU A 253 15.63 9.45 -0.24
CA LEU A 253 16.00 8.08 -0.56
C LEU A 253 15.48 7.64 -1.93
N VAL A 254 14.34 8.17 -2.37
CA VAL A 254 13.67 7.74 -3.61
C VAL A 254 13.62 8.80 -4.69
N LYS A 255 13.91 10.06 -4.36
CA LYS A 255 13.98 11.14 -5.34
C LYS A 255 15.07 10.83 -6.35
N ASN A 256 14.68 10.64 -7.61
CA ASN A 256 15.56 10.27 -8.72
C ASN A 256 16.24 8.88 -8.55
N ASN A 257 15.80 8.08 -7.58
CA ASN A 257 16.33 6.73 -7.34
C ASN A 257 15.17 5.81 -6.94
N PRO A 258 14.30 5.42 -7.89
CA PRO A 258 13.07 4.69 -7.59
C PRO A 258 13.35 3.34 -6.92
N THR A 259 12.42 2.89 -6.08
CA THR A 259 12.46 1.59 -5.42
C THR A 259 11.07 0.97 -5.28
N THR A 260 11.01 -0.27 -4.82
CA THR A 260 9.75 -0.99 -4.58
C THR A 260 9.13 -0.63 -3.25
N LEU A 261 7.80 -0.58 -3.21
CA LEU A 261 6.97 -0.55 -2.01
C LEU A 261 5.97 -1.71 -2.08
N TYR A 262 5.94 -2.57 -1.08
CA TYR A 262 4.87 -3.56 -0.94
C TYR A 262 3.91 -3.15 0.17
N ILE A 263 2.61 -3.04 -0.13
CA ILE A 263 1.58 -2.73 0.86
C ILE A 263 0.76 -3.98 1.15
N TYR A 264 0.78 -4.48 2.38
CA TYR A 264 -0.09 -5.54 2.85
C TYR A 264 -1.39 -4.96 3.43
N PRO A 265 -2.59 -5.55 3.23
CA PRO A 265 -2.89 -6.84 2.57
C PRO A 265 -3.44 -6.72 1.12
N GLU A 266 -3.27 -7.76 0.31
CA GLU A 266 -3.93 -7.90 -1.01
C GLU A 266 -5.38 -8.40 -0.87
N SER A 267 -6.18 -8.35 -1.94
CA SER A 267 -7.59 -8.81 -1.89
C SER A 267 -7.71 -10.28 -1.47
N ARG A 268 -6.77 -11.13 -1.87
CA ARG A 268 -6.74 -12.56 -1.54
C ARG A 268 -6.56 -12.79 -0.03
N ASP A 269 -5.74 -11.98 0.63
CA ASP A 269 -5.50 -12.07 2.06
C ASP A 269 -6.76 -11.65 2.80
N ILE A 270 -7.35 -10.52 2.37
CA ILE A 270 -8.61 -10.02 2.93
C ILE A 270 -9.72 -11.08 2.82
N ALA A 271 -9.86 -11.70 1.65
CA ALA A 271 -10.85 -12.75 1.43
C ALA A 271 -10.58 -14.00 2.29
N ALA A 272 -9.32 -14.41 2.44
CA ALA A 272 -8.94 -15.54 3.28
C ALA A 272 -9.25 -15.27 4.77
N ILE A 273 -8.91 -14.08 5.27
CA ILE A 273 -9.21 -13.66 6.65
C ILE A 273 -10.72 -13.59 6.89
N ALA A 274 -11.47 -13.00 5.96
CA ALA A 274 -12.92 -12.90 6.08
C ALA A 274 -13.59 -14.30 6.13
N ARG A 275 -13.12 -15.26 5.31
CA ARG A 275 -13.60 -16.65 5.34
C ARG A 275 -13.23 -17.36 6.64
N ALA A 276 -11.97 -17.26 7.08
CA ALA A 276 -11.53 -17.87 8.33
C ALA A 276 -12.31 -17.35 9.54
N LYS A 277 -12.58 -16.03 9.58
CA LYS A 277 -13.40 -15.42 10.63
C LYS A 277 -14.86 -15.89 10.59
N ALA A 278 -15.45 -16.01 9.41
CA ALA A 278 -16.81 -16.54 9.26
C ALA A 278 -16.91 -18.02 9.69
N ALA A 279 -15.85 -18.80 9.49
CA ALA A 279 -15.77 -20.20 9.88
C ALA A 279 -15.30 -20.42 11.34
N GLY A 280 -15.04 -19.36 12.11
CA GLY A 280 -14.52 -19.46 13.48
C GLY A 280 -13.13 -20.09 13.58
N GLN A 281 -12.36 -20.09 12.48
CA GLN A 281 -11.04 -20.72 12.42
C GLN A 281 -9.97 -19.83 13.04
N SER A 282 -8.99 -20.47 13.70
CA SER A 282 -7.77 -19.77 14.12
C SER A 282 -6.95 -19.35 12.91
N LEU A 283 -6.53 -18.08 12.87
CA LEU A 283 -5.71 -17.56 11.79
C LEU A 283 -4.33 -18.21 11.72
N SER A 284 -3.69 -18.42 12.88
CA SER A 284 -2.36 -19.05 12.95
C SER A 284 -2.40 -20.48 12.42
N GLY A 285 -3.45 -21.23 12.74
CA GLY A 285 -3.66 -22.59 12.22
C GLY A 285 -3.88 -22.64 10.71
N ALA A 286 -4.34 -21.55 10.10
CA ALA A 286 -4.51 -21.42 8.65
C ALA A 286 -3.33 -20.73 7.95
N GLY A 287 -2.25 -20.39 8.68
CA GLY A 287 -1.12 -19.63 8.15
C GLY A 287 -1.49 -18.22 7.66
N LEU A 288 -2.57 -17.64 8.21
CA LEU A 288 -3.08 -16.33 7.82
C LEU A 288 -2.62 -15.26 8.81
N TYR A 289 -2.38 -14.05 8.30
CA TYR A 289 -1.91 -12.93 9.10
C TYR A 289 -2.86 -11.73 9.06
N TRP A 290 -3.17 -11.21 10.24
CA TRP A 290 -3.73 -9.87 10.45
C TRP A 290 -3.39 -9.44 11.87
N ASN A 291 -3.08 -8.16 12.10
CA ASN A 291 -2.86 -7.68 13.46
C ASN A 291 -4.07 -7.95 14.38
N ALA A 292 -3.87 -8.70 15.47
CA ALA A 292 -4.96 -9.19 16.31
C ALA A 292 -5.82 -8.06 16.91
N SER A 293 -5.20 -6.97 17.38
CA SER A 293 -5.95 -5.83 17.94
C SER A 293 -6.86 -5.22 16.88
N CYS A 294 -6.34 -4.98 15.68
CA CYS A 294 -7.16 -4.41 14.62
C CYS A 294 -8.22 -5.36 14.08
N LEU A 295 -7.93 -6.66 13.98
CA LEU A 295 -8.93 -7.62 13.54
C LEU A 295 -10.11 -7.70 14.51
N ASN A 296 -9.83 -7.66 15.81
CA ASN A 296 -10.86 -7.65 16.84
C ASN A 296 -11.72 -6.38 16.76
N GLU A 297 -11.09 -5.22 16.53
CA GLU A 297 -11.80 -3.94 16.40
C GLU A 297 -12.72 -3.88 15.16
N ILE A 298 -12.24 -4.34 14.00
CA ILE A 298 -13.00 -4.23 12.74
C ILE A 298 -14.00 -5.37 12.53
N GLY A 299 -13.85 -6.46 13.29
CA GLY A 299 -14.61 -7.70 13.18
C GLY A 299 -14.21 -8.55 11.97
N SER A 300 -14.36 -8.02 10.75
CA SER A 300 -13.95 -8.70 9.52
C SER A 300 -13.57 -7.68 8.44
N PRO A 301 -12.45 -7.87 7.74
CA PRO A 301 -12.01 -6.95 6.69
C PRO A 301 -12.83 -7.15 5.41
N LYS A 302 -12.85 -6.12 4.57
CA LYS A 302 -13.56 -6.14 3.28
C LYS A 302 -12.74 -5.50 2.17
N PHE A 303 -12.63 -6.22 1.06
CA PHE A 303 -12.12 -5.68 -0.19
C PHE A 303 -13.31 -5.22 -1.05
N TRP A 304 -13.18 -4.04 -1.63
CA TRP A 304 -14.14 -3.44 -2.54
C TRP A 304 -13.53 -3.41 -3.95
N PRO A 305 -13.88 -4.39 -4.81
CA PRO A 305 -13.35 -4.45 -6.16
C PRO A 305 -13.78 -3.23 -6.99
N LYS A 306 -12.87 -2.72 -7.81
CA LYS A 306 -13.12 -1.71 -8.84
C LYS A 306 -14.46 -1.91 -9.55
N LYS A 307 -14.66 -3.11 -10.12
CA LYS A 307 -15.84 -3.50 -10.89
C LYS A 307 -17.17 -3.34 -10.15
N THR A 308 -17.15 -3.37 -8.83
CA THR A 308 -18.37 -3.30 -7.99
C THR A 308 -18.53 -1.90 -7.40
N LEU A 309 -17.46 -1.28 -6.92
CA LEU A 309 -17.55 -0.03 -6.17
C LEU A 309 -17.56 1.22 -7.07
N GLU A 310 -16.87 1.20 -8.22
CA GLU A 310 -16.86 2.38 -9.12
C GLU A 310 -18.25 2.74 -9.66
N PRO A 311 -19.07 1.80 -10.16
CA PRO A 311 -20.42 2.14 -10.61
C PRO A 311 -21.27 2.77 -9.49
N ILE A 312 -21.12 2.29 -8.26
CA ILE A 312 -21.83 2.82 -7.08
C ILE A 312 -21.39 4.27 -6.81
N ILE A 313 -20.08 4.54 -6.82
CA ILE A 313 -19.56 5.90 -6.60
C ILE A 313 -20.00 6.85 -7.72
N ALA A 314 -19.93 6.39 -8.97
CA ALA A 314 -20.31 7.19 -10.13
C ALA A 314 -21.79 7.58 -10.08
N GLN A 315 -22.67 6.61 -9.80
CA GLN A 315 -24.10 6.86 -9.63
C GLN A 315 -24.36 7.81 -8.46
N TYR A 316 -23.72 7.60 -7.31
CA TYR A 316 -23.86 8.48 -6.17
C TYR A 316 -23.50 9.94 -6.50
N LYS A 317 -22.39 10.17 -7.22
CA LYS A 317 -21.97 11.51 -7.66
C LYS A 317 -22.98 12.15 -8.63
N LYS A 318 -23.60 11.36 -9.49
CA LYS A 318 -24.64 11.83 -10.42
C LYS A 318 -25.90 12.28 -9.67
N ASP A 319 -26.30 11.50 -8.67
CA ASP A 319 -27.49 11.78 -7.86
C ASP A 319 -27.25 12.87 -6.82
N HIS A 320 -25.98 13.11 -6.47
CA HIS A 320 -25.55 14.10 -5.46
C HIS A 320 -24.42 14.98 -6.05
N PRO A 321 -24.73 15.85 -7.03
CA PRO A 321 -23.72 16.72 -7.62
C PRO A 321 -23.10 17.61 -6.53
N ALA A 322 -21.77 17.74 -6.56
CA ALA A 322 -21.06 18.60 -5.62
C ALA A 322 -21.49 20.06 -5.83
N PRO A 323 -21.63 20.86 -4.75
CA PRO A 323 -21.87 22.28 -4.91
C PRO A 323 -20.71 22.94 -5.67
N PRO A 324 -20.97 24.06 -6.37
CA PRO A 324 -19.91 24.81 -7.03
C PRO A 324 -18.76 25.13 -6.07
N PRO A 325 -17.49 25.01 -6.51
CA PRO A 325 -16.34 25.38 -5.69
C PRO A 325 -16.48 26.82 -5.19
N GLN A 326 -16.44 27.01 -3.88
CA GLN A 326 -16.42 28.34 -3.30
C GLN A 326 -14.99 28.90 -3.35
N PRO A 327 -14.80 30.18 -3.68
CA PRO A 327 -13.48 30.79 -3.65
C PRO A 327 -12.92 30.77 -2.21
N VAL A 328 -11.61 30.59 -2.10
CA VAL A 328 -10.92 30.74 -0.81
C VAL A 328 -11.07 32.20 -0.36
N PRO A 329 -11.58 32.47 0.86
CA PRO A 329 -11.87 33.84 1.29
C PRO A 329 -10.58 34.68 1.41
N ILE A 330 -10.68 35.99 1.23
CA ILE A 330 -9.57 36.90 1.56
C ILE A 330 -9.30 36.85 3.07
N CYS A 331 -8.03 36.89 3.45
CA CYS A 331 -7.68 36.95 4.87
C CYS A 331 -8.28 38.20 5.51
N LYS A 332 -8.97 38.01 6.65
CA LYS A 332 -9.33 39.14 7.50
C LYS A 332 -8.03 39.85 7.89
N GLY A 333 -8.07 41.18 7.95
CA GLY A 333 -6.93 41.99 8.38
C GLY A 333 -6.35 41.50 9.71
N PRO A 334 -5.13 41.95 10.07
CA PRO A 334 -4.52 41.58 11.35
C PRO A 334 -5.46 41.79 12.54
#